data_AF-A0A1Z5KH44-F1
#
_entry.id   AF-A0A1Z5KH44-F1
#
_cell.length_a   1.000
_cell.length_b   1.000
_cell.length_c   1.000
_cell.angle_alpha   90.00
_cell.angle_beta   90.00
_cell.angle_gamma   90.00
#
_symmetry.space_group_name_H-M   'P 1'
#
loop_
_entity.id
_entity.type
_entity.pdbx_description
1 polymer ?
#
loop_
_entity_poly.entity_id
_entity_poly.type
_entity_poly.pdbx_seq_one_letter_code
_entity_poly.pdbx_strand_id
1 'polypeptide(L)'
;MIHSAYDRGETDAVLNLNIDLQTSPITPAELVSQTFSTFASKRGQAASILNACLGMCCLQKIPSYAHDLWKEWQHSADESGIQPDLVTMSLVYTCLLHGNGEMQTVAESILGLAVRTSKKQGGSKRRKSMAAARRKAEPTSAASVESQLQDILGSDFRILQETDHLLIISKPSGIACFHKHSTTAGKVKKGKGNADVSLEEALLHVNLPLSTINSEARGIVHRLDRGTSGCLAIAKSDEAHAQLVSEFFLRQVSKKYICLLSPSVQWHSEQETPILIDSPVSGHVAQSKYRVLKSFDEASLVEMETLTGRKHQVRVHAAEVLKSPIVGDPLYGGVGTSSNKLIQHSGTPNSFFLHAASIQIPFSGGETIEAPLPEWWSLALNTL
;
A
#
# COMPACT_ATOMS: atom_id res chain seq x y z
N MET A 1 -20.64 15.91 7.94
CA MET A 1 -19.39 16.07 7.16
C MET A 1 -18.47 14.86 7.30
N ILE A 2 -18.02 14.54 8.51
CA ILE A 2 -17.18 13.37 8.86
C ILE A 2 -17.64 12.05 8.22
N HIS A 3 -18.90 11.67 8.48
CA HIS A 3 -19.54 10.48 7.90
C HIS A 3 -19.39 10.41 6.37
N SER A 4 -19.60 11.53 5.68
CA SER A 4 -19.56 11.59 4.23
C SER A 4 -18.15 11.46 3.65
N ALA A 5 -17.11 11.84 4.40
CA ALA A 5 -15.71 11.70 4.00
C ALA A 5 -15.24 10.24 4.14
N TYR A 6 -15.61 9.60 5.26
CA TYR A 6 -15.26 8.21 5.53
C TYR A 6 -15.97 7.23 4.58
N ASP A 7 -17.28 7.42 4.35
CA ASP A 7 -18.07 6.57 3.44
C ASP A 7 -17.55 6.58 1.99
N ARG A 8 -16.96 7.70 1.54
CA ARG A 8 -16.37 7.81 0.20
C ARG A 8 -14.99 7.19 0.10
N GLY A 9 -14.43 6.65 1.19
CA GLY A 9 -13.05 6.15 1.23
C GLY A 9 -12.03 7.26 0.95
N GLU A 10 -12.40 8.51 1.17
CA GLU A 10 -11.58 9.67 0.88
C GLU A 10 -10.70 9.97 2.10
N THR A 11 -9.59 9.23 2.24
CA THR A 11 -8.60 9.50 3.30
C THR A 11 -8.24 10.98 3.36
N ASP A 12 -8.02 11.64 2.22
CA ASP A 12 -7.80 13.09 2.12
C ASP A 12 -8.89 13.93 2.79
N ALA A 13 -10.16 13.58 2.56
CA ALA A 13 -11.24 14.33 3.14
C ALA A 13 -11.23 14.19 4.66
N VAL A 14 -10.82 13.03 5.22
CA VAL A 14 -10.62 12.86 6.66
C VAL A 14 -9.41 13.64 7.16
N LEU A 15 -8.26 13.54 6.47
CA LEU A 15 -7.02 14.26 6.79
C LEU A 15 -7.21 15.79 6.81
N ASN A 16 -8.09 16.30 5.93
CA ASN A 16 -8.33 17.73 5.75
C ASN A 16 -9.48 18.28 6.62
N LEU A 17 -10.14 17.45 7.44
CA LEU A 17 -11.11 17.96 8.40
C LEU A 17 -10.37 18.74 9.48
N ASN A 18 -10.45 20.06 9.43
CA ASN A 18 -9.91 20.95 10.46
C ASN A 18 -10.84 20.97 11.69
N ILE A 19 -11.08 19.81 12.29
CA ILE A 19 -11.88 19.64 13.51
C ILE A 19 -10.91 19.30 14.63
N ASP A 20 -10.63 20.25 15.51
CA ASP A 20 -9.82 20.00 16.70
C ASP A 20 -10.67 19.29 17.76
N LEU A 21 -10.36 18.02 18.03
CA LEU A 21 -11.07 17.23 19.03
C LEU A 21 -10.64 17.56 20.46
N GLN A 22 -9.48 18.19 20.67
CA GLN A 22 -9.02 18.59 22.00
C GLN A 22 -9.77 19.81 22.54
N THR A 23 -10.15 20.72 21.65
CA THR A 23 -10.91 21.93 22.01
C THR A 23 -12.42 21.75 21.85
N SER A 24 -12.86 20.61 21.33
CA SER A 24 -14.27 20.23 21.27
C SER A 24 -14.84 20.09 22.69
N PRO A 25 -16.00 20.70 22.99
CA PRO A 25 -16.65 20.54 24.28
C PRO A 25 -17.24 19.13 24.49
N ILE A 26 -17.25 18.29 23.45
CA ILE A 26 -17.86 16.95 23.47
C ILE A 26 -16.85 15.94 24.02
N THR A 27 -17.20 15.31 25.14
CA THR A 27 -16.41 14.23 25.73
C THR A 27 -16.49 12.94 24.88
N PRO A 28 -15.50 12.03 24.98
CA PRO A 28 -15.57 10.74 24.28
C PRO A 28 -16.85 9.94 24.57
N ALA A 29 -17.33 9.96 25.82
CA ALA A 29 -18.56 9.29 26.24
C ALA A 29 -19.80 9.90 25.56
N GLU A 30 -19.92 11.23 25.55
CA GLU A 30 -21.00 11.94 24.84
C GLU A 30 -20.96 11.64 23.34
N LEU A 31 -19.78 11.60 22.74
CA LEU A 31 -19.62 11.32 21.30
C LEU A 31 -20.12 9.92 20.94
N VAL A 32 -19.75 8.89 21.70
CA VAL A 32 -20.21 7.51 21.49
C VAL A 32 -21.71 7.41 21.70
N SER A 33 -22.21 7.94 22.82
CA SER A 33 -23.65 7.92 23.17
C SER A 33 -24.50 8.65 22.13
N GLN A 34 -24.10 9.85 21.70
CA GLN A 34 -24.80 10.60 20.66
C GLN A 34 -24.75 9.87 19.31
N THR A 35 -23.62 9.26 18.96
CA THR A 35 -23.49 8.50 17.70
C THR A 35 -24.44 7.31 17.69
N PHE A 36 -24.50 6.52 18.76
CA PHE A 36 -25.35 5.34 18.82
C PHE A 36 -26.83 5.67 18.99
N SER A 37 -27.19 6.70 19.75
CA SER A 37 -28.59 7.14 19.87
C SER A 37 -29.12 7.75 18.57
N THR A 38 -28.35 8.64 17.93
CA THR A 38 -28.77 9.32 16.69
C THR A 38 -28.87 8.36 15.50
N PHE A 39 -28.00 7.35 15.45
CA PHE A 39 -27.91 6.41 14.32
C PHE A 39 -28.28 4.98 14.71
N ALA A 40 -29.13 4.80 15.73
CA ALA A 40 -29.54 3.48 16.24
C ALA A 40 -30.09 2.55 15.14
N SER A 41 -30.84 3.10 14.18
CA SER A 41 -31.40 2.37 13.03
C SER A 41 -30.49 2.34 11.80
N LYS A 42 -29.34 3.04 11.84
CA LYS A 42 -28.41 3.25 10.73
C LYS A 42 -26.99 2.83 11.11
N ARG A 43 -26.82 1.54 11.45
CA ARG A 43 -25.55 0.98 11.96
C ARG A 43 -24.32 1.27 11.10
N GLY A 44 -24.45 1.25 9.78
CA GLY A 44 -23.34 1.61 8.87
C GLY A 44 -22.87 3.05 9.07
N GLN A 45 -23.81 3.98 9.24
CA GLN A 45 -23.49 5.40 9.46
C GLN A 45 -22.80 5.62 10.81
N ALA A 46 -23.30 4.95 11.86
CA ALA A 46 -22.67 4.98 13.17
C ALA A 46 -21.23 4.42 13.14
N ALA A 47 -20.99 3.33 12.42
CA ALA A 47 -19.66 2.76 12.23
C ALA A 47 -18.71 3.74 11.53
N SER A 48 -19.16 4.38 10.45
CA SER A 48 -18.37 5.37 9.71
C SER A 48 -18.02 6.60 10.54
N ILE A 49 -18.94 7.08 11.39
CA ILE A 49 -18.67 8.19 12.32
C ILE A 49 -17.61 7.79 13.34
N LEU A 50 -17.79 6.64 13.99
CA LEU A 50 -16.84 6.11 14.98
C LEU A 50 -15.44 5.95 14.38
N ASN A 51 -15.35 5.33 13.20
CA ASN A 51 -14.08 5.11 12.52
C ASN A 51 -13.36 6.43 12.21
N ALA A 52 -14.10 7.43 11.77
CA ALA A 52 -13.55 8.72 11.44
C ALA A 52 -13.11 9.51 12.67
N CYS A 53 -13.88 9.46 13.77
CA CYS A 53 -13.48 10.08 15.05
C CYS A 53 -12.20 9.45 15.61
N LEU A 54 -12.12 8.12 15.65
CA LEU A 54 -10.91 7.41 16.06
C LEU A 54 -9.71 7.72 15.13
N GLY A 55 -9.94 7.73 13.80
CA GLY A 55 -8.93 8.10 12.83
C GLY A 55 -8.40 9.52 13.02
N MET A 56 -9.28 10.48 13.31
CA MET A 56 -8.93 11.87 13.61
C MET A 56 -8.07 11.99 14.87
N CYS A 57 -8.35 11.20 15.91
CA CYS A 57 -7.53 11.19 17.11
C CYS A 57 -6.09 10.76 16.81
N CYS A 58 -5.94 9.76 15.94
CA CYS A 58 -4.64 9.27 15.52
C CYS A 58 -3.89 10.32 14.67
N LEU A 59 -4.62 11.04 13.81
CA LEU A 59 -4.09 12.09 12.96
C LEU A 59 -3.56 13.30 13.73
N GLN A 60 -4.32 13.74 14.73
CA GLN A 60 -3.95 14.86 15.59
C GLN A 60 -2.95 14.45 16.67
N LYS A 61 -2.57 13.16 16.72
CA LYS A 61 -1.66 12.60 17.72
C LYS A 61 -2.14 12.85 19.15
N ILE A 62 -3.41 12.53 19.40
CA ILE A 62 -4.08 12.71 20.70
C ILE A 62 -4.40 11.36 21.36
N PRO A 63 -3.38 10.60 21.80
CA PRO A 63 -3.53 9.20 22.24
C PRO A 63 -4.45 9.03 23.45
N SER A 64 -4.50 10.01 24.37
CA SER A 64 -5.44 9.99 25.51
C SER A 64 -6.90 9.98 25.05
N TYR A 65 -7.26 10.87 24.13
CA TYR A 65 -8.63 10.92 23.60
C TYR A 65 -8.94 9.67 22.77
N ALA A 66 -7.99 9.17 21.96
CA ALA A 66 -8.16 7.92 21.21
C ALA A 66 -8.43 6.73 22.14
N HIS A 67 -7.68 6.64 23.24
CA HIS A 67 -7.82 5.62 24.26
C HIS A 67 -9.18 5.68 24.95
N ASP A 68 -9.59 6.85 25.41
CA ASP A 68 -10.87 7.02 26.12
C ASP A 68 -12.05 6.76 25.18
N LEU A 69 -12.00 7.28 23.95
CA LEU A 69 -13.00 7.00 22.92
C LEU A 69 -13.10 5.51 22.60
N TRP A 70 -11.97 4.81 22.51
CA TRP A 70 -11.96 3.37 22.31
C TRP A 70 -12.61 2.63 23.48
N LYS A 71 -12.30 3.00 24.73
CA LYS A 71 -12.90 2.37 25.92
C LYS A 71 -14.41 2.62 25.97
N GLU A 72 -14.87 3.85 25.74
CA GLU A 72 -16.31 4.18 25.73
C GLU A 72 -17.07 3.39 24.64
N TRP A 73 -16.48 3.29 23.45
CA TRP A 73 -17.01 2.43 22.40
C TRP A 73 -17.09 0.96 22.85
N GLN A 74 -16.01 0.44 23.43
CA GLN A 74 -15.92 -0.97 23.81
C GLN A 74 -16.98 -1.37 24.84
N HIS A 75 -17.29 -0.51 25.81
CA HIS A 75 -18.37 -0.73 26.77
C HIS A 75 -19.76 -0.80 26.10
N SER A 76 -19.93 -0.08 24.99
CA SER A 76 -21.18 0.04 24.24
C SER A 76 -21.27 -0.94 23.05
N ALA A 77 -20.22 -1.72 22.79
CA ALA A 77 -20.08 -2.53 21.58
C ALA A 77 -21.02 -3.73 21.56
N ASP A 78 -21.25 -4.37 22.71
CA ASP A 78 -22.08 -5.57 22.83
C ASP A 78 -23.57 -5.28 22.54
N GLU A 79 -24.06 -4.11 22.95
CA GLU A 79 -25.44 -3.69 22.71
C GLU A 79 -25.66 -3.19 21.27
N SER A 80 -24.68 -2.47 20.72
CA SER A 80 -24.79 -1.85 19.41
C SER A 80 -24.51 -2.81 18.25
N GLY A 81 -23.62 -3.79 18.46
CA GLY A 81 -23.08 -4.66 17.41
C GLY A 81 -22.26 -3.91 16.36
N ILE A 82 -21.87 -2.66 16.63
CA ILE A 82 -21.08 -1.81 15.74
C ILE A 82 -19.61 -1.95 16.11
N GLN A 83 -18.77 -2.21 15.11
CA GLN A 83 -17.35 -2.47 15.31
C GLN A 83 -16.50 -1.62 14.35
N PRO A 84 -15.39 -1.04 14.82
CA PRO A 84 -14.42 -0.37 13.96
C PRO A 84 -13.89 -1.31 12.88
N ASP A 85 -13.50 -0.75 11.73
CA ASP A 85 -12.87 -1.54 10.69
C ASP A 85 -11.38 -1.82 10.97
N LEU A 86 -10.76 -2.68 10.16
CA LEU A 86 -9.36 -3.08 10.35
C LEU A 86 -8.38 -1.92 10.18
N VAL A 87 -8.71 -0.91 9.35
CA VAL A 87 -7.86 0.26 9.16
C VAL A 87 -7.91 1.13 10.41
N THR A 88 -9.09 1.43 10.93
CA THR A 88 -9.25 2.17 12.19
C THR A 88 -8.58 1.45 13.35
N MET A 89 -8.74 0.13 13.47
CA MET A 89 -8.03 -0.65 14.49
C MET A 89 -6.51 -0.50 14.38
N SER A 90 -5.98 -0.53 13.16
CA SER A 90 -4.54 -0.36 12.89
C SER A 90 -4.03 1.03 13.28
N LEU A 91 -4.82 2.07 13.00
CA LEU A 91 -4.54 3.45 13.39
C LEU A 91 -4.49 3.61 14.92
N VAL A 92 -5.54 3.14 15.62
CA VAL A 92 -5.63 3.26 17.09
C VAL A 92 -4.56 2.41 17.77
N TYR A 93 -4.31 1.19 17.29
CA TYR A 93 -3.19 0.36 17.75
C TYR A 93 -1.87 1.14 17.70
N THR A 94 -1.53 1.70 16.54
CA THR A 94 -0.27 2.41 16.34
C THR A 94 -0.19 3.68 17.19
N CYS A 95 -1.32 4.38 17.35
CA CYS A 95 -1.43 5.58 18.19
C CYS A 95 -1.15 5.29 19.67
N LEU A 96 -1.63 4.15 20.17
CA LEU A 96 -1.50 3.75 21.58
C LEU A 96 -0.23 2.94 21.88
N LEU A 97 0.40 2.35 20.87
CA LEU A 97 1.56 1.45 21.00
C LEU A 97 2.73 2.06 21.79
N HIS A 98 2.96 3.36 21.63
CA HIS A 98 4.05 4.10 22.30
C HIS A 98 3.57 4.90 23.52
N GLY A 99 2.34 4.65 23.99
CA GLY A 99 1.74 5.30 25.15
C GLY A 99 2.23 4.72 26.49
N ASN A 100 1.53 5.07 27.57
CA ASN A 100 1.78 4.49 28.90
C ASN A 100 1.36 2.99 28.95
N GLY A 101 1.66 2.30 30.05
CA GLY A 101 1.37 0.86 30.17
C GLY A 101 -0.11 0.48 30.01
N GLU A 102 -1.04 1.35 30.41
CA GLU A 102 -2.48 1.14 30.17
C GLU A 102 -2.79 1.21 28.68
N MET A 103 -2.29 2.23 27.97
CA MET A 103 -2.47 2.39 26.53
C MET A 103 -1.87 1.22 25.75
N GLN A 104 -0.69 0.73 26.14
CA GLN A 104 -0.06 -0.45 25.53
C GLN A 104 -0.93 -1.71 25.70
N THR A 105 -1.49 -1.92 26.90
CA THR A 105 -2.42 -3.02 27.17
C THR A 105 -3.66 -2.93 26.27
N VAL A 106 -4.21 -1.72 26.08
CA VAL A 106 -5.32 -1.50 25.15
C VAL A 106 -4.90 -1.76 23.71
N ALA A 107 -3.71 -1.33 23.29
CA ALA A 107 -3.18 -1.58 21.95
C ALA A 107 -3.08 -3.10 21.66
N GLU A 108 -2.55 -3.91 22.58
CA GLU A 108 -2.48 -5.36 22.44
C GLU A 108 -3.88 -5.99 22.29
N SER A 109 -4.85 -5.51 23.08
CA SER A 109 -6.25 -5.94 22.97
C SER A 109 -6.87 -5.60 21.60
N ILE A 110 -6.58 -4.40 21.08
CA ILE A 110 -6.99 -3.94 19.75
C ILE A 110 -6.41 -4.85 18.66
N LEU A 111 -5.12 -5.16 18.73
CA LEU A 111 -4.46 -6.03 17.77
C LEU A 111 -5.09 -7.43 17.78
N GLY A 112 -5.31 -7.98 18.97
CA GLY A 112 -6.02 -9.25 19.14
C GLY A 112 -7.43 -9.22 18.55
N LEU A 113 -8.15 -8.10 18.70
CA LEU A 113 -9.47 -7.90 18.09
C LEU A 113 -9.38 -7.85 16.56
N ALA A 114 -8.42 -7.12 15.99
CA ALA A 114 -8.21 -7.03 14.54
C ALA A 114 -7.97 -8.41 13.91
N VAL A 115 -7.13 -9.24 14.56
CA VAL A 115 -6.88 -10.63 14.14
C VAL A 115 -8.16 -11.47 14.18
N ARG A 116 -8.97 -11.36 15.25
CA ARG A 116 -10.26 -12.08 15.36
C ARG A 116 -11.25 -11.63 14.29
N THR A 117 -11.36 -10.33 14.05
CA THR A 117 -12.24 -9.73 13.04
C THR A 117 -11.85 -10.20 11.64
N SER A 118 -10.56 -10.15 11.31
CA SER A 118 -10.07 -10.63 10.03
C SER A 118 -10.36 -12.13 9.81
N LYS A 119 -10.17 -12.96 10.85
CA LYS A 119 -10.51 -14.39 10.82
C LYS A 119 -12.01 -14.66 10.60
N LYS A 120 -12.88 -13.81 11.16
CA LYS A 120 -14.34 -13.89 10.93
C LYS A 120 -14.68 -13.54 9.47
N GLN A 121 -14.10 -12.47 8.93
CA GLN A 121 -14.32 -12.02 7.55
C GLN A 121 -13.82 -13.03 6.49
N GLY A 122 -12.69 -13.71 6.72
CA GLY A 122 -12.08 -14.62 5.74
C GLY A 122 -12.81 -15.96 5.46
N GLY A 123 -13.87 -16.32 6.20
CA GLY A 123 -14.68 -17.53 5.95
C GLY A 123 -14.01 -18.90 6.23
N SER A 124 -14.81 -19.95 6.49
CA SER A 124 -14.32 -21.25 7.02
C SER A 124 -13.49 -22.11 6.04
N LYS A 125 -13.86 -22.17 4.75
CA LYS A 125 -13.10 -22.91 3.73
C LYS A 125 -11.72 -22.31 3.48
N ARG A 126 -11.61 -20.98 3.51
CA ARG A 126 -10.38 -20.22 3.30
C ARG A 126 -9.39 -20.37 4.46
N ARG A 127 -9.89 -20.46 5.71
CA ARG A 127 -9.07 -20.77 6.88
C ARG A 127 -8.39 -22.14 6.78
N LYS A 128 -9.08 -23.15 6.25
CA LYS A 128 -8.53 -24.51 6.07
C LYS A 128 -7.40 -24.57 5.03
N SER A 129 -7.53 -23.85 3.90
CA SER A 129 -6.47 -23.83 2.88
C SER A 129 -5.19 -23.16 3.38
N MET A 130 -5.30 -22.07 4.15
CA MET A 130 -4.14 -21.39 4.72
C MET A 130 -3.44 -22.19 5.82
N ALA A 131 -4.20 -22.85 6.69
CA ALA A 131 -3.64 -23.74 7.70
C ALA A 131 -2.92 -24.95 7.07
N ALA A 132 -3.42 -25.44 5.94
CA ALA A 132 -2.78 -26.53 5.19
C ALA A 132 -1.49 -26.08 4.49
N ALA A 133 -1.43 -24.85 3.96
CA ALA A 133 -0.23 -24.28 3.35
C ALA A 133 0.90 -24.12 4.39
N ARG A 134 0.60 -23.56 5.57
CA ARG A 134 1.58 -23.37 6.66
C ARG A 134 2.21 -24.68 7.18
N ARG A 135 1.49 -25.81 7.11
CA ARG A 135 2.02 -27.11 7.56
C ARG A 135 2.97 -27.78 6.58
N LYS A 136 2.99 -27.35 5.31
CA LYS A 136 3.85 -27.94 4.27
C LYS A 136 5.21 -27.24 4.12
N ALA A 137 5.43 -26.19 4.89
CA ALA A 137 6.50 -25.25 4.67
C ALA A 137 7.60 -25.50 5.72
N GLU A 138 8.77 -25.99 5.29
CA GLU A 138 9.95 -26.20 6.15
C GLU A 138 10.68 -24.87 6.38
N PRO A 139 11.27 -24.60 7.56
CA PRO A 139 12.00 -23.36 7.81
C PRO A 139 13.12 -23.17 6.78
N THR A 140 13.06 -22.09 6.00
CA THR A 140 14.03 -21.84 4.93
C THR A 140 14.74 -20.51 5.17
N SER A 141 16.06 -20.49 4.95
CA SER A 141 16.85 -19.26 4.96
C SER A 141 16.41 -18.29 3.87
N ALA A 142 16.62 -16.98 4.07
CA ALA A 142 16.31 -15.91 3.10
C ALA A 142 16.79 -16.20 1.66
N ALA A 143 18.04 -16.68 1.50
CA ALA A 143 18.60 -17.03 0.19
C ALA A 143 17.80 -18.13 -0.54
N SER A 144 17.22 -19.06 0.21
CA SER A 144 16.35 -20.09 -0.37
C SER A 144 14.96 -19.56 -0.70
N VAL A 145 14.44 -18.59 0.05
CA VAL A 145 13.15 -17.93 -0.26
C VAL A 145 13.27 -17.10 -1.53
N GLU A 146 14.34 -16.31 -1.66
CA GLU A 146 14.59 -15.51 -2.86
C GLU A 146 14.70 -16.39 -4.10
N SER A 147 15.51 -17.46 -4.05
CA SER A 147 15.65 -18.40 -5.17
C SER A 147 14.31 -19.05 -5.57
N GLN A 148 13.50 -19.47 -4.60
CA GLN A 148 12.16 -20.02 -4.87
C GLN A 148 11.22 -18.99 -5.52
N LEU A 149 11.28 -17.73 -5.08
CA LEU A 149 10.47 -16.66 -5.66
C LEU A 149 10.98 -16.25 -7.04
N GLN A 150 12.28 -16.29 -7.30
CA GLN A 150 12.85 -16.06 -8.62
C GLN A 150 12.41 -17.13 -9.63
N ASP A 151 12.34 -18.40 -9.21
CA ASP A 151 11.83 -19.49 -10.04
C ASP A 151 10.36 -19.30 -10.44
N ILE A 152 9.57 -18.63 -9.60
CA ILE A 152 8.13 -18.41 -9.81
C ILE A 152 7.84 -17.08 -10.53
N LEU A 153 8.51 -16.00 -10.10
CA LEU A 153 8.21 -14.61 -10.46
C LEU A 153 9.19 -14.02 -11.50
N GLY A 154 10.31 -14.70 -11.75
CA GLY A 154 11.35 -14.27 -12.67
C GLY A 154 12.63 -13.79 -11.97
N SER A 155 13.71 -13.76 -12.75
CA SER A 155 15.07 -13.45 -12.29
C SER A 155 15.27 -12.04 -11.76
N ASP A 156 14.33 -11.11 -11.99
CA ASP A 156 14.40 -9.73 -11.48
C ASP A 156 13.94 -9.59 -10.02
N PHE A 157 13.37 -10.66 -9.44
CA PHE A 157 12.91 -10.63 -8.05
C PHE A 157 14.12 -10.57 -7.10
N ARG A 158 14.05 -9.68 -6.10
CA ARG A 158 15.07 -9.55 -5.04
C ARG A 158 14.42 -9.34 -3.68
N ILE A 159 15.00 -9.90 -2.63
CA ILE A 159 14.77 -9.46 -1.25
C ILE A 159 15.74 -8.31 -0.97
N LEU A 160 15.22 -7.13 -0.69
CA LEU A 160 16.01 -5.92 -0.42
C LEU A 160 16.32 -5.80 1.08
N GLN A 161 15.36 -6.17 1.92
CA GLN A 161 15.50 -6.18 3.36
C GLN A 161 14.57 -7.24 3.96
N GLU A 162 15.06 -7.98 4.95
CA GLU A 162 14.25 -8.89 5.75
C GLU A 162 14.56 -8.73 7.23
N THR A 163 13.50 -8.56 8.04
CA THR A 163 13.53 -8.60 9.51
C THR A 163 12.52 -9.63 10.01
N ASP A 164 12.38 -9.80 11.32
CA ASP A 164 11.32 -10.67 11.88
C ASP A 164 9.91 -10.19 11.54
N HIS A 165 9.75 -8.88 11.31
CA HIS A 165 8.46 -8.20 11.19
C HIS A 165 8.15 -7.75 9.76
N LEU A 166 9.15 -7.50 8.93
CA LEU A 166 9.03 -6.84 7.64
C LEU A 166 9.86 -7.55 6.57
N LEU A 167 9.32 -7.60 5.36
CA LEU A 167 10.04 -7.97 4.14
C LEU A 167 9.85 -6.86 3.11
N ILE A 168 10.94 -6.30 2.59
CA ILE A 168 10.91 -5.37 1.45
C ILE A 168 11.52 -6.09 0.25
N ILE A 169 10.78 -6.14 -0.84
CA ILE A 169 11.18 -6.80 -2.09
C ILE A 169 11.36 -5.79 -3.22
N SER A 170 12.11 -6.17 -4.25
CA SER A 170 11.97 -5.61 -5.59
C SER A 170 11.02 -6.50 -6.38
N LYS A 171 9.79 -6.02 -6.63
CA LYS A 171 8.79 -6.73 -7.44
C LYS A 171 9.19 -6.65 -8.91
N PRO A 172 9.26 -7.77 -9.65
CA PRO A 172 9.46 -7.74 -11.09
C PRO A 172 8.34 -7.00 -11.83
N SER A 173 8.66 -6.42 -12.99
CA SER A 173 7.65 -5.90 -13.91
C SER A 173 6.87 -7.05 -14.54
N GLY A 174 5.59 -6.82 -14.89
CA GLY A 174 4.72 -7.83 -15.47
C GLY A 174 4.00 -8.72 -14.45
N ILE A 175 4.33 -8.63 -13.15
CA ILE A 175 3.71 -9.39 -12.06
C ILE A 175 2.64 -8.55 -11.35
N ALA A 176 1.42 -9.05 -11.24
CA ALA A 176 0.36 -8.41 -10.46
C ALA A 176 0.56 -8.66 -8.96
N CYS A 177 0.25 -7.67 -8.11
CA CYS A 177 0.25 -7.87 -6.66
C CYS A 177 -0.93 -8.74 -6.17
N PHE A 178 -2.04 -8.76 -6.92
CA PHE A 178 -3.27 -9.50 -6.62
C PHE A 178 -4.01 -9.92 -7.89
N HIS A 179 -4.53 -11.15 -7.94
CA HIS A 179 -5.58 -11.55 -8.88
C HIS A 179 -6.99 -11.22 -8.34
N LYS A 180 -7.80 -10.54 -9.15
CA LYS A 180 -9.19 -10.16 -8.79
C LYS A 180 -10.19 -11.32 -8.84
N HIS A 181 -9.86 -12.41 -9.54
CA HIS A 181 -10.68 -13.59 -9.67
C HIS A 181 -9.80 -14.82 -9.44
N SER A 182 -10.39 -15.92 -8.96
CA SER A 182 -9.73 -17.23 -8.94
C SER A 182 -9.44 -17.63 -10.38
N THR A 183 -8.28 -17.24 -10.89
CA THR A 183 -7.81 -17.67 -12.20
C THR A 183 -7.43 -19.16 -12.10
N THR A 184 -7.34 -19.84 -13.24
CA THR A 184 -6.84 -21.21 -13.30
C THR A 184 -5.35 -21.31 -12.91
N ALA A 185 -4.72 -20.19 -12.56
CA ALA A 185 -3.32 -20.04 -12.14
C ALA A 185 -2.97 -20.69 -10.80
N GLY A 186 -3.97 -21.09 -10.00
CA GLY A 186 -3.75 -21.85 -8.76
C GLY A 186 -3.10 -23.23 -8.95
N LYS A 187 -2.87 -23.67 -10.20
CA LYS A 187 -1.93 -24.75 -10.52
C LYS A 187 -0.66 -24.13 -11.11
N VAL A 188 0.30 -23.79 -10.26
CA VAL A 188 1.70 -23.66 -10.69
C VAL A 188 2.08 -25.00 -11.33
N LYS A 189 1.99 -25.08 -12.65
CA LYS A 189 2.40 -26.28 -13.39
C LYS A 189 3.92 -26.28 -13.38
N LYS A 190 4.52 -27.24 -12.67
CA LYS A 190 5.92 -27.60 -12.89
C LYS A 190 6.04 -28.11 -14.34
N GLY A 191 6.44 -27.23 -15.26
CA GLY A 191 6.71 -27.56 -16.66
C GLY A 191 5.97 -26.71 -17.71
N LYS A 192 6.79 -25.94 -18.45
CA LYS A 192 6.56 -25.23 -19.73
C LYS A 192 5.24 -24.47 -19.92
N GLY A 193 5.33 -23.17 -19.61
CA GLY A 193 4.36 -22.11 -19.89
C GLY A 193 4.33 -21.17 -18.68
N ASN A 194 4.62 -19.88 -18.86
CA ASN A 194 4.49 -18.90 -17.77
C ASN A 194 3.00 -18.80 -17.41
N ALA A 195 2.59 -19.54 -16.38
CA ALA A 195 1.30 -19.30 -15.75
C ALA A 195 1.30 -17.85 -15.26
N ASP A 196 0.19 -17.15 -15.46
CA ASP A 196 0.01 -15.81 -14.92
C ASP A 196 -0.09 -15.92 -13.40
N VAL A 197 1.03 -15.83 -12.70
CA VAL A 197 1.13 -15.95 -11.24
C VAL A 197 1.30 -14.56 -10.63
N SER A 198 0.54 -14.31 -9.58
CA SER A 198 0.58 -13.07 -8.82
C SER A 198 1.47 -13.18 -7.59
N LEU A 199 1.88 -12.04 -7.02
CA LEU A 199 2.79 -12.01 -5.88
C LEU A 199 2.20 -12.74 -4.67
N GLU A 200 0.93 -12.52 -4.33
CA GLU A 200 0.26 -13.20 -3.21
C GLU A 200 0.15 -14.71 -3.40
N GLU A 201 0.04 -15.18 -4.64
CA GLU A 201 0.06 -16.61 -4.96
C GLU A 201 1.47 -17.19 -4.83
N ALA A 202 2.49 -16.50 -5.33
CA ALA A 202 3.88 -16.94 -5.16
C ALA A 202 4.28 -17.02 -3.68
N LEU A 203 3.82 -16.08 -2.85
CA LEU A 203 4.03 -16.09 -1.41
C LEU A 203 3.39 -17.30 -0.69
N LEU A 204 2.42 -18.00 -1.30
CA LEU A 204 1.89 -19.26 -0.76
C LEU A 204 2.85 -20.45 -0.90
N HIS A 205 3.81 -20.34 -1.82
CA HIS A 205 4.73 -21.43 -2.15
C HIS A 205 6.04 -21.36 -1.36
N VAL A 206 6.24 -20.31 -0.57
CA VAL A 206 7.42 -20.13 0.27
C VAL A 206 7.06 -20.15 1.76
N ASN A 207 8.00 -20.60 2.59
CA ASN A 207 7.79 -20.64 4.03
C ASN A 207 8.14 -19.32 4.72
N LEU A 208 7.33 -18.29 4.49
CA LEU A 208 7.46 -17.03 5.21
C LEU A 208 6.39 -16.91 6.30
N PRO A 209 6.76 -16.48 7.53
CA PRO A 209 5.76 -16.05 8.50
C PRO A 209 5.16 -14.76 7.95
N LEU A 210 3.94 -14.83 7.44
CA LEU A 210 3.18 -13.69 6.92
C LEU A 210 2.06 -13.34 7.89
N SER A 211 1.74 -12.05 7.96
CA SER A 211 0.64 -11.54 8.76
C SER A 211 -0.66 -12.34 8.53
N THR A 212 -1.39 -12.56 9.63
CA THR A 212 -2.71 -13.19 9.66
C THR A 212 -3.85 -12.20 9.49
N ILE A 213 -3.61 -10.91 9.74
CA ILE A 213 -4.53 -9.81 9.40
C ILE A 213 -4.64 -9.70 7.87
N ASN A 214 -5.88 -9.57 7.40
CA ASN A 214 -6.25 -9.65 5.99
C ASN A 214 -5.50 -10.77 5.29
N SER A 215 -5.65 -11.98 5.84
CA SER A 215 -4.80 -13.10 5.46
C SER A 215 -4.72 -13.34 3.95
N GLU A 216 -5.78 -13.05 3.19
CA GLU A 216 -5.85 -13.11 1.72
C GLU A 216 -4.79 -12.27 1.03
N ALA A 217 -4.44 -11.13 1.62
CA ALA A 217 -3.43 -10.24 1.10
C ALA A 217 -2.00 -10.72 1.40
N ARG A 218 -1.82 -11.75 2.25
CA ARG A 218 -0.51 -12.37 2.52
C ARG A 218 0.54 -11.35 2.99
N GLY A 219 0.14 -10.44 3.88
CA GLY A 219 0.99 -9.37 4.38
C GLY A 219 1.19 -8.19 3.43
N ILE A 220 0.66 -8.24 2.20
CA ILE A 220 0.71 -7.11 1.27
C ILE A 220 -0.30 -6.04 1.73
N VAL A 221 0.22 -4.86 2.09
CA VAL A 221 -0.55 -3.72 2.64
C VAL A 221 -0.70 -2.56 1.66
N HIS A 222 0.13 -2.52 0.62
CA HIS A 222 0.09 -1.57 -0.48
C HIS A 222 0.43 -2.29 -1.78
N ARG A 223 0.27 -1.64 -2.94
CA ARG A 223 0.41 -2.32 -4.23
C ARG A 223 1.08 -1.46 -5.28
N LEU A 224 1.78 -2.15 -6.18
CA LEU A 224 2.25 -1.64 -7.46
C LEU A 224 1.36 -2.15 -8.60
N ASP A 225 1.31 -1.40 -9.71
CA ASP A 225 0.66 -1.87 -10.93
C ASP A 225 1.41 -3.08 -11.51
N ARG A 226 0.74 -3.87 -12.36
CA ARG A 226 1.32 -5.07 -12.97
C ARG A 226 2.64 -4.77 -13.67
N GLY A 227 2.67 -3.73 -14.52
CA GLY A 227 3.87 -3.34 -15.26
C GLY A 227 4.88 -2.50 -14.47
N THR A 228 4.56 -2.10 -13.24
CA THR A 228 5.50 -1.36 -12.37
C THR A 228 6.42 -2.33 -11.65
N SER A 229 7.72 -2.08 -11.65
CA SER A 229 8.71 -2.84 -10.88
C SER A 229 9.12 -2.11 -9.59
N GLY A 230 9.93 -2.73 -8.73
CA GLY A 230 10.62 -2.05 -7.62
C GLY A 230 10.05 -2.31 -6.22
N CYS A 231 10.37 -1.42 -5.28
CA CYS A 231 10.15 -1.57 -3.83
C CYS A 231 8.69 -1.88 -3.47
N LEU A 232 8.49 -2.97 -2.72
CA LEU A 232 7.20 -3.33 -2.12
C LEU A 232 7.41 -3.95 -0.72
N ALA A 233 6.86 -3.29 0.30
CA ALA A 233 6.78 -3.81 1.67
C ALA A 233 5.68 -4.87 1.89
N ILE A 234 6.03 -5.92 2.65
CA ILE A 234 5.19 -7.05 3.05
C ILE A 234 5.32 -7.27 4.56
N ALA A 235 4.19 -7.35 5.26
CA ALA A 235 4.11 -7.60 6.69
C ALA A 235 4.32 -9.09 7.03
N LYS A 236 5.35 -9.39 7.82
CA LYS A 236 5.62 -10.74 8.36
C LYS A 236 4.88 -11.02 9.67
N SER A 237 4.56 -9.98 10.44
CA SER A 237 3.78 -10.08 11.68
C SER A 237 2.51 -9.22 11.67
N ASP A 238 1.60 -9.47 12.60
CA ASP A 238 0.34 -8.73 12.70
C ASP A 238 0.55 -7.30 13.23
N GLU A 239 1.54 -7.12 14.11
CA GLU A 239 2.02 -5.82 14.59
C GLU A 239 2.50 -4.96 13.41
N ALA A 240 3.39 -5.54 12.58
CA ALA A 240 3.94 -4.86 11.41
C ALA A 240 2.85 -4.52 10.39
N HIS A 241 1.85 -5.40 10.23
CA HIS A 241 0.71 -5.13 9.35
C HIS A 241 -0.06 -3.89 9.83
N ALA A 242 -0.40 -3.84 11.11
CA ALA A 242 -1.13 -2.71 11.67
C ALA A 242 -0.33 -1.40 11.57
N GLN A 243 0.97 -1.44 11.86
CA GLN A 243 1.85 -0.26 11.71
C GLN A 243 1.96 0.19 10.25
N LEU A 244 2.20 -0.72 9.31
CA LEU A 244 2.26 -0.38 7.88
C LEU A 244 0.95 0.21 7.38
N VAL A 245 -0.19 -0.42 7.69
CA VAL A 245 -1.52 0.09 7.30
C VAL A 245 -1.72 1.51 7.83
N SER A 246 -1.36 1.74 9.10
CA SER A 246 -1.40 3.06 9.71
C SER A 246 -0.51 4.07 8.96
N GLU A 247 0.76 3.76 8.73
CA GLU A 247 1.69 4.68 8.07
C GLU A 247 1.32 4.99 6.61
N PHE A 248 0.82 4.01 5.86
CA PHE A 248 0.31 4.24 4.51
C PHE A 248 -0.95 5.12 4.53
N PHE A 249 -1.86 4.89 5.48
CA PHE A 249 -3.06 5.70 5.64
C PHE A 249 -2.71 7.15 6.02
N LEU A 250 -1.76 7.33 6.94
CA LEU A 250 -1.29 8.61 7.46
C LEU A 250 -0.26 9.32 6.54
N ARG A 251 0.10 8.72 5.40
CA ARG A 251 1.08 9.25 4.42
C ARG A 251 2.48 9.49 4.99
N GLN A 252 2.90 8.62 5.90
CA GLN A 252 4.21 8.71 6.53
C GLN A 252 5.29 7.96 5.74
N VAL A 253 4.88 7.07 4.82
CA VAL A 253 5.79 6.34 3.93
C VAL A 253 6.18 7.23 2.74
N SER A 254 7.48 7.52 2.59
CA SER A 254 8.01 8.16 1.38
C SER A 254 8.27 7.11 0.30
N LYS A 255 7.94 7.46 -0.95
CA LYS A 255 8.10 6.60 -2.13
C LYS A 255 8.60 7.43 -3.30
N LYS A 256 9.69 7.00 -3.91
CA LYS A 256 10.21 7.57 -5.15
C LYS A 256 10.14 6.55 -6.27
N TYR A 257 9.81 7.05 -7.45
CA TYR A 257 9.71 6.28 -8.67
C TYR A 257 10.68 6.85 -9.69
N ILE A 258 11.34 6.00 -10.46
CA ILE A 258 11.96 6.40 -11.72
C ILE A 258 11.01 6.01 -12.85
N CYS A 259 10.84 6.90 -13.83
CA CYS A 259 10.11 6.64 -15.05
C CYS A 259 10.81 7.20 -16.28
N LEU A 260 10.64 6.52 -17.42
CA LEU A 260 11.03 7.03 -18.72
C LEU A 260 9.79 7.58 -19.40
N LEU A 261 9.79 8.89 -19.68
CA LEU A 261 8.66 9.61 -20.24
C LEU A 261 8.96 10.05 -21.68
N SER A 262 7.95 9.99 -22.56
CA SER A 262 8.06 10.38 -23.96
C SER A 262 6.77 11.08 -24.44
N PRO A 263 6.83 12.23 -25.11
CA PRO A 263 8.03 12.96 -25.57
C PRO A 263 8.84 13.58 -24.42
N SER A 264 10.09 13.99 -24.67
CA SER A 264 10.97 14.63 -23.66
C SER A 264 10.25 15.76 -22.89
N VAL A 265 10.36 15.74 -21.57
CA VAL A 265 9.75 16.75 -20.69
C VAL A 265 10.63 18.00 -20.71
N GLN A 266 10.01 19.16 -20.95
CA GLN A 266 10.71 20.44 -20.87
C GLN A 266 11.20 20.66 -19.44
N TRP A 267 12.52 20.77 -19.28
CA TRP A 267 13.17 20.94 -17.99
C TRP A 267 14.30 21.95 -18.09
N HIS A 268 14.34 22.90 -17.16
CA HIS A 268 15.42 23.87 -17.08
C HIS A 268 16.43 23.37 -16.04
N SER A 269 17.65 23.05 -16.48
CA SER A 269 18.69 22.41 -15.66
C SER A 269 19.11 23.22 -14.41
N GLU A 270 18.74 24.49 -14.33
CA GLU A 270 18.95 25.36 -13.16
C GLU A 270 17.95 25.11 -12.02
N GLN A 271 16.93 24.27 -12.25
CA GLN A 271 15.94 23.89 -11.23
C GLN A 271 16.52 22.79 -10.33
N GLU A 272 17.08 23.19 -9.19
CA GLU A 272 17.53 22.25 -8.15
C GLU A 272 16.36 21.61 -7.36
N THR A 273 15.19 22.26 -7.34
CA THR A 273 14.04 21.83 -6.56
C THR A 273 13.04 21.01 -7.38
N PRO A 274 12.56 19.86 -6.87
CA PRO A 274 11.48 19.12 -7.53
C PRO A 274 10.21 19.95 -7.67
N ILE A 275 9.56 19.86 -8.83
CA ILE A 275 8.32 20.59 -9.14
C ILE A 275 7.12 19.83 -8.62
N LEU A 276 6.21 20.53 -7.93
CA LEU A 276 4.94 19.98 -7.45
C LEU A 276 3.92 19.85 -8.60
N ILE A 277 3.35 18.67 -8.73
CA ILE A 277 2.11 18.40 -9.46
C ILE A 277 1.00 18.30 -8.42
N ASP A 278 0.05 19.25 -8.48
CA ASP A 278 -1.19 19.22 -7.69
C ASP A 278 -2.38 19.13 -8.66
N SER A 279 -2.74 17.90 -9.02
CA SER A 279 -3.77 17.64 -10.03
C SER A 279 -4.52 16.36 -9.68
N PRO A 280 -5.86 16.36 -9.70
CA PRO A 280 -6.65 15.23 -9.22
C PRO A 280 -6.49 13.99 -10.11
N VAL A 281 -6.55 12.81 -9.49
CA VAL A 281 -6.59 11.52 -10.18
C VAL A 281 -7.93 10.86 -9.89
N SER A 282 -8.71 10.60 -10.95
CA SER A 282 -10.07 10.05 -10.84
C SER A 282 -10.97 10.85 -9.89
N GLY A 283 -10.86 12.19 -9.92
CA GLY A 283 -11.67 13.10 -9.11
C GLY A 283 -11.21 13.27 -7.65
N HIS A 284 -10.15 12.58 -7.23
CA HIS A 284 -9.59 12.70 -5.89
C HIS A 284 -8.29 13.50 -5.87
N VAL A 285 -8.06 14.23 -4.78
CA VAL A 285 -6.79 14.95 -4.54
C VAL A 285 -5.60 14.00 -4.72
N ALA A 286 -4.64 14.46 -5.51
CA ALA A 286 -3.42 13.73 -5.79
C ALA A 286 -2.25 14.69 -6.01
N GLN A 287 -1.18 14.46 -5.26
CA GLN A 287 0.02 15.29 -5.30
C GLN A 287 1.26 14.42 -5.50
N SER A 288 2.12 14.88 -6.41
CA SER A 288 3.43 14.28 -6.69
C SER A 288 4.46 15.38 -6.86
N LYS A 289 5.73 15.11 -6.57
CA LYS A 289 6.84 15.97 -6.99
C LYS A 289 7.61 15.27 -8.09
N TYR A 290 8.19 16.01 -9.03
CA TYR A 290 9.04 15.41 -10.05
C TYR A 290 10.31 16.21 -10.31
N ARG A 291 11.34 15.52 -10.79
CA ARG A 291 12.56 16.13 -11.33
C ARG A 291 13.06 15.33 -12.52
N VAL A 292 13.51 16.00 -13.57
CA VAL A 292 14.19 15.31 -14.69
C VAL A 292 15.62 14.99 -14.27
N LEU A 293 15.97 13.71 -14.30
CA LEU A 293 17.30 13.21 -13.99
C LEU A 293 18.22 13.28 -15.20
N LYS A 294 17.68 13.00 -16.38
CA LYS A 294 18.40 13.01 -17.66
C LYS A 294 17.44 13.27 -18.80
N SER A 295 17.80 14.20 -19.68
CA SER A 295 17.08 14.45 -20.93
C SER A 295 17.78 13.72 -22.08
N PHE A 296 16.97 13.16 -22.98
CA PHE A 296 17.35 12.62 -24.27
C PHE A 296 16.57 13.37 -25.36
N ASP A 297 16.88 13.10 -26.63
CA ASP A 297 16.25 13.77 -27.78
C ASP A 297 14.72 13.61 -27.77
N GLU A 298 14.22 12.39 -27.60
CA GLU A 298 12.79 12.09 -27.65
C GLU A 298 12.18 11.70 -26.29
N ALA A 299 12.98 11.60 -25.23
CA ALA A 299 12.54 11.09 -23.93
C ALA A 299 13.23 11.77 -22.75
N SER A 300 12.69 11.59 -21.55
CA SER A 300 13.33 12.03 -20.30
C SER A 300 13.26 10.94 -19.24
N LEU A 301 14.36 10.71 -18.54
CA LEU A 301 14.40 9.94 -17.31
C LEU A 301 14.01 10.86 -16.15
N VAL A 302 12.92 10.53 -15.46
CA VAL A 302 12.29 11.38 -14.46
C VAL A 302 12.19 10.63 -13.14
N GLU A 303 12.54 11.29 -12.04
CA GLU A 303 12.14 10.85 -10.71
C GLU A 303 10.81 11.49 -10.34
N MET A 304 9.89 10.70 -9.80
CA MET A 304 8.64 11.16 -9.21
C MET A 304 8.50 10.68 -7.76
N GLU A 305 8.28 11.60 -6.83
CA GLU A 305 7.88 11.31 -5.45
C GLU A 305 6.36 11.44 -5.32
N THR A 306 5.68 10.42 -4.82
CA THR A 306 4.21 10.49 -4.61
C THR A 306 3.90 10.90 -3.18
N LEU A 307 3.25 12.05 -2.99
CA LEU A 307 2.77 12.52 -1.67
C LEU A 307 1.41 11.90 -1.31
N THR A 308 0.69 11.42 -2.32
CA THR A 308 -0.57 10.69 -2.21
C THR A 308 -0.46 9.31 -2.88
N GLY A 309 -1.43 8.41 -2.66
CA GLY A 309 -1.38 7.04 -3.15
C GLY A 309 -2.55 6.64 -4.05
N ARG A 310 -2.86 7.40 -5.10
CA ARG A 310 -3.99 7.07 -5.99
C ARG A 310 -3.61 5.99 -7.01
N LYS A 311 -4.60 5.18 -7.41
CA LYS A 311 -4.40 4.13 -8.42
C LYS A 311 -3.92 4.79 -9.72
N HIS A 312 -2.83 4.26 -10.30
CA HIS A 312 -2.18 4.78 -11.51
C HIS A 312 -1.67 6.23 -11.40
N GLN A 313 -1.51 6.80 -10.20
CA GLN A 313 -1.22 8.23 -10.02
C GLN A 313 -0.06 8.74 -10.86
N VAL A 314 1.11 8.11 -10.78
CA VAL A 314 2.32 8.49 -11.54
C VAL A 314 2.06 8.47 -13.05
N ARG A 315 1.32 7.47 -13.52
CA ARG A 315 0.99 7.28 -14.94
C ARG A 315 0.05 8.37 -15.46
N VAL A 316 -0.98 8.70 -14.67
CA VAL A 316 -1.94 9.77 -14.97
C VAL A 316 -1.25 11.14 -14.94
N HIS A 317 -0.45 11.43 -13.90
CA HIS A 317 0.30 12.68 -13.81
C HIS A 317 1.27 12.86 -14.99
N ALA A 318 2.01 11.81 -15.37
CA ALA A 318 2.88 11.84 -16.53
C ALA A 318 2.10 12.11 -17.84
N ALA A 319 1.04 11.35 -18.11
CA ALA A 319 0.30 11.45 -19.36
C ALA A 319 -0.58 12.71 -19.47
N GLU A 320 -1.32 13.04 -18.42
CA GLU A 320 -2.36 14.06 -18.46
C GLU A 320 -1.85 15.43 -18.03
N VAL A 321 -0.88 15.51 -17.10
CA VAL A 321 -0.34 16.78 -16.61
C VAL A 321 0.92 17.16 -17.38
N LEU A 322 1.92 16.28 -17.42
CA LEU A 322 3.18 16.55 -18.12
C LEU A 322 3.09 16.39 -19.64
N LYS A 323 1.98 15.84 -20.15
CA LYS A 323 1.80 15.51 -21.58
C LYS A 323 2.91 14.60 -22.13
N SER A 324 3.47 13.78 -21.24
CA SER A 324 4.59 12.89 -21.51
C SER A 324 4.33 11.55 -20.82
N PRO A 325 3.53 10.66 -21.45
CA PRO A 325 3.20 9.36 -20.87
C PRO A 325 4.44 8.49 -20.69
N ILE A 326 4.30 7.51 -19.80
CA ILE A 326 5.35 6.51 -19.54
C ILE A 326 5.55 5.64 -20.78
N VAL A 327 6.80 5.46 -21.19
CA VAL A 327 7.16 4.59 -22.32
C VAL A 327 6.69 3.16 -22.03
N GLY A 328 5.97 2.57 -23.01
CA GLY A 328 5.39 1.24 -22.92
C GLY A 328 4.08 1.14 -22.14
N ASP A 329 3.53 2.24 -21.61
CA ASP A 329 2.27 2.21 -20.88
C ASP A 329 1.09 1.85 -21.82
N PRO A 330 0.44 0.69 -21.64
CA PRO A 330 -0.61 0.24 -22.57
C PRO A 330 -1.93 1.00 -22.42
N LEU A 331 -2.12 1.75 -21.34
CA LEU A 331 -3.37 2.44 -21.04
C LEU A 331 -3.28 3.94 -21.33
N TYR A 332 -2.19 4.57 -20.92
CA TYR A 332 -2.00 6.02 -21.02
C TYR A 332 -1.02 6.42 -22.13
N GLY A 333 -0.35 5.45 -22.78
CA GLY A 333 0.64 5.71 -23.82
C GLY A 333 0.08 6.40 -25.07
N GLY A 334 -1.18 6.23 -25.45
CA GLY A 334 -1.70 6.78 -26.70
C GLY A 334 -1.16 6.07 -27.95
N VAL A 335 -1.89 6.20 -29.06
CA VAL A 335 -1.56 5.53 -30.33
C VAL A 335 -0.40 6.28 -30.99
N GLY A 336 0.84 5.83 -30.79
CA GLY A 336 2.03 6.43 -31.42
C GLY A 336 3.25 6.62 -30.50
N THR A 337 3.10 6.49 -29.18
CA THR A 337 4.26 6.44 -28.24
C THR A 337 4.91 5.07 -28.18
N SER A 338 4.42 4.15 -29.03
CA SER A 338 5.12 2.97 -29.50
C SER A 338 6.35 3.38 -30.32
N SER A 339 7.36 4.02 -29.70
CA SER A 339 8.73 3.86 -30.17
C SER A 339 9.05 2.37 -30.04
N ASN A 340 8.63 1.61 -31.05
CA ASN A 340 8.60 0.16 -31.08
C ASN A 340 10.00 -0.42 -30.82
N LYS A 341 11.06 0.39 -30.93
CA LYS A 341 12.45 0.04 -30.61
C LYS A 341 12.70 -0.13 -29.10
N LEU A 342 12.18 0.73 -28.22
CA LEU A 342 12.46 0.65 -26.78
C LEU A 342 11.68 -0.50 -26.09
N ILE A 343 10.45 -0.73 -26.53
CA ILE A 343 9.58 -1.79 -25.97
C ILE A 343 10.11 -3.19 -26.35
N GLN A 344 10.76 -3.33 -27.52
CA GLN A 344 11.39 -4.58 -27.95
C GLN A 344 12.47 -5.07 -26.98
N HIS A 345 13.12 -4.18 -26.23
CA HIS A 345 14.16 -4.52 -25.26
C HIS A 345 13.62 -4.96 -23.89
N SER A 346 12.32 -4.79 -23.62
CA SER A 346 11.77 -5.10 -22.29
C SER A 346 11.74 -6.59 -21.97
N GLY A 347 11.66 -7.48 -22.97
CA GLY A 347 11.68 -8.94 -22.78
C GLY A 347 10.49 -9.53 -21.99
N THR A 348 9.74 -8.71 -21.26
CA THR A 348 8.64 -9.10 -20.37
C THR A 348 7.31 -8.52 -20.83
N PRO A 349 6.29 -9.37 -21.10
CA PRO A 349 4.95 -8.90 -21.46
C PRO A 349 4.34 -8.00 -20.38
N ASN A 350 3.66 -6.92 -20.80
CA ASN A 350 3.00 -5.93 -19.93
C ASN A 350 3.95 -5.08 -19.06
N SER A 351 5.22 -4.97 -19.44
CA SER A 351 6.18 -4.08 -18.80
C SER A 351 6.14 -2.68 -19.39
N PHE A 352 6.32 -1.69 -18.51
CA PHE A 352 6.52 -0.30 -18.89
C PHE A 352 7.59 0.33 -17.99
N PHE A 353 8.17 1.45 -18.42
CA PHE A 353 9.26 2.11 -17.73
C PHE A 353 8.79 2.90 -16.51
N LEU A 354 8.22 2.20 -15.53
CA LEU A 354 7.93 2.71 -14.19
C LEU A 354 8.51 1.77 -13.13
N HIS A 355 9.36 2.31 -12.27
CA HIS A 355 10.05 1.57 -11.23
C HIS A 355 9.92 2.31 -9.90
N ALA A 356 9.36 1.65 -8.87
CA ALA A 356 9.36 2.12 -7.49
C ALA A 356 10.79 2.01 -6.93
N ALA A 357 11.58 3.05 -7.15
CA ALA A 357 13.02 3.05 -6.94
C ALA A 357 13.41 3.06 -5.47
N SER A 358 12.63 3.71 -4.61
CA SER A 358 12.89 3.65 -3.18
C SER A 358 11.63 3.78 -2.33
N ILE A 359 11.73 3.22 -1.12
CA ILE A 359 10.72 3.31 -0.08
C ILE A 359 11.38 3.61 1.26
N GLN A 360 10.76 4.47 2.06
CA GLN A 360 11.19 4.78 3.41
C GLN A 360 10.01 4.59 4.36
N ILE A 361 10.19 3.75 5.38
CA ILE A 361 9.11 3.31 6.28
C ILE A 361 9.50 3.66 7.72
N PRO A 362 8.87 4.66 8.36
CA PRO A 362 9.28 5.15 9.67
C PRO A 362 9.41 4.09 10.78
N PHE A 363 8.43 3.19 10.98
CA PHE A 363 8.51 2.20 12.06
C PHE A 363 9.65 1.19 11.88
N SER A 364 10.14 1.02 10.66
CA SER A 364 11.28 0.15 10.35
C SER A 364 12.65 0.82 10.57
N GLY A 365 12.68 1.99 11.21
CA GLY A 365 13.88 2.79 11.45
C GLY A 365 14.04 3.96 10.48
N GLY A 366 13.17 4.09 9.48
CA GLY A 366 13.19 5.21 8.53
C GLY A 366 14.41 5.21 7.59
N GLU A 367 15.09 4.09 7.41
CA GLU A 367 16.12 3.96 6.37
C GLU A 367 15.46 3.98 4.98
N THR A 368 16.15 4.57 3.99
CA THR A 368 15.71 4.52 2.60
C THR A 368 16.20 3.23 1.97
N ILE A 369 15.26 2.39 1.53
CA ILE A 369 15.57 1.13 0.86
C ILE A 369 15.36 1.32 -0.64
N GLU A 370 16.41 1.05 -1.40
CA GLU A 370 16.45 1.23 -2.85
C GLU A 370 16.34 -0.10 -3.59
N ALA A 371 15.52 -0.13 -4.64
CA ALA A 371 15.47 -1.23 -5.58
C ALA A 371 16.41 -0.91 -6.75
N PRO A 372 17.25 -1.87 -7.20
CA PRO A 372 18.02 -1.67 -8.42
C PRO A 372 17.08 -1.61 -9.62
N LEU A 373 17.42 -0.76 -10.60
CA LEU A 373 16.75 -0.76 -11.89
C LEU A 373 16.85 -2.15 -12.53
N PRO A 374 15.78 -2.66 -13.16
CA PRO A 374 15.85 -3.93 -13.89
C PRO A 374 16.91 -3.86 -15.00
N GLU A 375 17.65 -4.96 -15.24
CA GLU A 375 18.77 -4.97 -16.20
C GLU A 375 18.34 -4.55 -17.62
N TRP A 376 17.11 -4.89 -18.01
CA TRP A 376 16.55 -4.52 -19.31
C TRP A 376 16.35 -3.00 -19.48
N TRP A 377 16.27 -2.23 -18.39
CA TRP A 377 16.25 -0.76 -18.46
C TRP A 377 17.58 -0.22 -18.95
N SER A 378 18.69 -0.72 -18.43
CA SER A 378 20.03 -0.27 -18.82
C SER A 378 20.27 -0.49 -20.30
N LEU A 379 19.84 -1.64 -20.84
CA LEU A 379 19.93 -1.92 -22.27
C LEU A 379 19.14 -0.89 -23.10
N ALA A 380 17.90 -0.59 -22.70
CA ALA A 380 17.06 0.37 -23.41
C ALA A 380 17.59 1.81 -23.30
N LEU A 381 18.06 2.22 -22.12
CA LEU A 381 18.61 3.56 -21.88
C LEU A 381 19.91 3.82 -22.67
N ASN A 382 20.67 2.78 -23.02
CA ASN A 382 21.86 2.90 -23.87
C ASN A 382 21.52 3.10 -25.36
N THR A 383 20.26 2.91 -25.76
CA THR A 383 19.80 3.11 -27.15
C THR A 383 19.16 4.47 -27.40
N LEU A 384 19.00 5.27 -26.34
CA LEU A 384 18.55 6.66 -26.33
C LEU A 384 19.75 7.60 -26.27
#